data_AF-A0A8S7LGP6-F1
#
_entry.id   AF-A0A8S7LGP6-F1
#
_cell.length_a   1.000
_cell.length_b   1.000
_cell.length_c   1.000
_cell.angle_alpha   90.00
_cell.angle_beta   90.00
_cell.angle_gamma   90.00
#
_symmetry.space_group_name_H-M   'P 1'
#
loop_
_entity.id
_entity.type
_entity.pdbx_description
1 polymer ?
#
loop_
_entity_poly.entity_id
_entity_poly.type
_entity_poly.pdbx_seq_one_letter_code
_entity_poly.pdbx_strand_id
1 'polypeptide(L)'
;MAVKISGVLKDGTGKPVQNCTIQLKARRNSTTVVVNTLASENPDEAGRYTMDVEYGQYSVSLLVEGFPPSHAGIITVYEDSKPGTLNDFLGAMTEDDVRPEALRRFELMVEEVARNASAVAQNTAAAKKSAGDAGTSAREAATHATDAAGSARAASTSAGQAA
;
A
#
# COMPACT_ATOMS: atom_id res chain seq x y z
N MET A 1 10.20 20.93 -12.94
CA MET A 1 9.46 21.29 -14.17
C MET A 1 8.09 21.70 -13.72
N ALA A 2 7.65 22.89 -14.09
CA ALA A 2 6.33 23.37 -13.72
C ALA A 2 5.24 22.64 -14.51
N VAL A 3 4.12 22.39 -13.84
CA VAL A 3 2.91 21.78 -14.40
C VAL A 3 1.92 22.89 -14.69
N LYS A 4 1.39 22.90 -15.91
CA LYS A 4 0.43 23.90 -16.34
C LYS A 4 -0.95 23.62 -15.74
N ILE A 5 -1.43 24.51 -14.88
CA ILE A 5 -2.80 24.52 -14.36
C ILE A 5 -3.57 25.61 -15.11
N SER A 6 -4.56 25.21 -15.90
CA SER A 6 -5.31 26.14 -16.76
C SER A 6 -6.74 25.67 -16.98
N GLY A 7 -7.65 26.62 -17.12
CA GLY A 7 -9.07 26.31 -17.30
C GLY A 7 -9.95 27.55 -17.26
N VAL A 8 -11.25 27.34 -17.02
CA VAL A 8 -12.23 28.41 -16.80
C VAL A 8 -12.78 28.29 -15.40
N LEU A 9 -12.61 29.33 -14.58
CA LEU A 9 -13.19 29.41 -13.24
C LEU A 9 -14.68 29.75 -13.38
N LYS A 10 -15.53 28.89 -12.84
CA LYS A 10 -16.99 29.01 -12.93
C LYS A 10 -17.64 28.96 -11.55
N ASP A 11 -18.76 29.64 -11.40
CA ASP A 11 -19.62 29.54 -10.22
C ASP A 11 -20.45 28.25 -10.24
N GLY A 12 -21.25 28.04 -9.18
CA GLY A 12 -22.14 26.87 -9.06
C GLY A 12 -23.26 26.81 -10.12
N THR A 13 -23.45 27.88 -10.91
CA THR A 13 -24.39 27.94 -12.04
C THR A 13 -23.69 27.77 -13.40
N GLY A 14 -22.36 27.62 -13.41
CA GLY A 14 -21.54 27.46 -14.60
C GLY A 14 -21.14 28.78 -15.27
N LYS A 15 -21.45 29.94 -14.68
CA LYS A 15 -21.06 31.25 -15.22
C LYS A 15 -19.60 31.55 -14.86
N PRO A 16 -18.84 32.19 -15.77
CA PRO A 16 -17.48 32.63 -15.46
C PRO A 16 -17.42 33.55 -14.24
N VAL A 17 -16.44 33.32 -13.37
CA VAL A 17 -16.16 34.21 -12.23
C VAL A 17 -15.17 35.27 -12.70
N GLN A 18 -15.59 36.54 -12.64
CA GLN A 18 -14.77 37.71 -12.96
C GLN A 18 -14.21 38.35 -11.69
N ASN A 19 -13.20 39.21 -11.83
CA ASN A 19 -12.56 39.96 -10.74
C ASN A 19 -12.13 39.06 -9.57
N CYS A 20 -11.67 37.86 -9.90
CA CYS A 20 -11.17 36.88 -8.97
C CYS A 20 -9.64 36.85 -9.01
N THR A 21 -9.01 36.52 -7.90
CA THR A 21 -7.60 36.17 -7.81
C THR A 21 -7.50 34.76 -7.25
N ILE A 22 -6.91 33.85 -8.01
CA ILE A 22 -6.57 32.52 -7.53
C ILE A 22 -5.22 32.64 -6.82
N GLN A 23 -5.16 32.28 -5.55
CA GLN A 23 -3.93 32.27 -4.76
C GLN A 23 -3.52 30.85 -4.39
N LEU A 24 -2.27 30.50 -4.67
CA LEU A 24 -1.62 29.27 -4.24
C LEU A 24 -0.56 29.59 -3.19
N LYS A 25 -0.76 29.09 -1.97
CA LYS A 25 0.20 29.23 -0.88
C LYS A 25 0.90 27.91 -0.60
N ALA A 26 2.22 27.87 -0.77
CA ALA A 26 3.01 26.66 -0.47
C ALA A 26 2.87 26.26 1.01
N ARG A 27 2.47 25.01 1.28
CA ARG A 27 2.27 24.48 2.65
C ARG A 27 3.50 23.83 3.25
N ARG A 28 4.43 23.38 2.41
CA ARG A 28 5.66 22.69 2.81
C ARG A 28 6.78 23.08 1.86
N ASN A 29 8.02 23.03 2.34
CA ASN A 29 9.18 23.17 1.47
C ASN A 29 9.19 22.01 0.48
N SER A 30 9.36 22.31 -0.81
CA SER A 30 9.78 21.37 -1.83
C SER A 30 11.21 21.71 -2.25
N THR A 31 11.75 20.91 -3.15
CA THR A 31 13.10 21.07 -3.67
C THR A 31 13.21 22.26 -4.66
N THR A 32 12.10 22.89 -5.05
CA THR A 32 12.04 24.15 -5.82
C THR A 32 11.24 25.28 -5.16
N VAL A 33 10.38 25.00 -4.16
CA VAL A 33 9.47 26.01 -3.57
C VAL A 33 9.56 26.04 -2.05
N VAL A 34 9.78 27.22 -1.48
CA VAL A 34 9.81 27.42 -0.02
C VAL A 34 8.40 27.64 0.52
N VAL A 35 8.10 27.09 1.69
CA VAL A 35 6.83 27.27 2.40
C VAL A 35 6.44 28.74 2.51
N ASN A 36 5.13 29.03 2.48
CA ASN A 36 4.52 30.36 2.55
C ASN A 36 4.76 31.28 1.33
N THR A 37 5.49 30.85 0.31
CA THR A 37 5.49 31.56 -0.98
C THR A 37 4.10 31.54 -1.61
N LEU A 38 3.76 32.63 -2.29
CA LEU A 38 2.47 32.86 -2.92
C LEU A 38 2.66 32.98 -4.43
N ALA A 39 1.87 32.20 -5.17
CA ALA A 39 1.61 32.46 -6.58
C ALA A 39 0.16 32.94 -6.72
N SER A 40 -0.06 33.93 -7.58
CA SER A 40 -1.39 34.49 -7.84
C SER A 40 -1.65 34.60 -9.33
N GLU A 41 -2.85 34.24 -9.74
CA GLU A 41 -3.32 34.34 -11.11
C GLU A 41 -4.69 35.00 -11.15
N ASN A 42 -4.89 35.91 -12.09
CA ASN A 42 -6.13 36.66 -12.27
C ASN A 42 -6.83 36.17 -13.53
N PRO A 43 -7.97 35.47 -13.42
CA PRO A 43 -8.72 35.04 -14.59
C PRO A 43 -9.21 36.23 -15.41
N ASP A 44 -9.31 36.06 -16.74
CA ASP A 44 -9.87 37.07 -17.65
C ASP A 44 -11.39 37.27 -17.48
N GLU A 45 -12.00 38.16 -18.28
CA GLU A 45 -13.46 38.40 -18.26
C GLU A 45 -14.29 37.14 -18.57
N ALA A 46 -13.71 36.18 -19.28
CA ALA A 46 -14.31 34.87 -19.57
C ALA A 46 -13.97 33.81 -18.50
N GLY A 47 -13.32 34.20 -17.39
CA GLY A 47 -12.90 33.35 -16.29
C GLY A 47 -11.71 32.45 -16.62
N ARG A 48 -10.99 32.68 -17.73
CA ARG A 48 -9.86 31.84 -18.14
C ARG A 48 -8.63 32.19 -17.32
N TYR A 49 -7.96 31.17 -16.79
CA TYR A 49 -6.70 31.31 -16.07
C TYR A 49 -5.65 30.37 -16.64
N THR A 50 -4.37 30.72 -16.49
CA THR A 50 -3.26 29.85 -16.85
C THR A 50 -2.05 30.14 -15.97
N MET A 51 -1.55 29.14 -15.27
CA MET A 51 -0.37 29.28 -14.41
C MET A 51 0.54 28.05 -14.54
N ASP A 52 1.85 28.29 -14.50
CA ASP A 52 2.86 27.25 -14.39
C ASP A 52 3.17 27.04 -12.90
N VAL A 53 2.86 25.86 -12.38
CA VAL A 53 2.96 25.54 -10.96
C VAL A 53 4.02 24.48 -10.72
N GLU A 54 5.02 24.79 -9.91
CA GLU A 54 6.04 23.82 -9.50
C GLU A 54 5.45 22.72 -8.62
N TYR A 55 6.15 21.59 -8.53
CA TYR A 55 5.71 20.47 -7.70
C TYR A 55 5.74 20.85 -6.21
N GLY A 56 4.72 20.40 -5.49
CA GLY A 56 4.52 20.77 -4.10
C GLY A 56 3.08 20.58 -3.63
N GLN A 57 2.82 21.03 -2.40
CA GLN A 57 1.46 21.07 -1.86
C GLN A 57 1.08 22.52 -1.57
N TYR A 58 -0.09 22.92 -2.07
CA TYR A 58 -0.54 24.30 -2.02
C TYR A 58 -1.93 24.40 -1.39
N SER A 59 -2.12 25.40 -0.55
CA SER A 59 -3.44 25.86 -0.13
C SER A 59 -3.98 26.80 -1.20
N VAL A 60 -5.18 26.51 -1.71
CA VAL A 60 -5.86 27.30 -2.73
C VAL A 60 -6.88 28.23 -2.06
N SER A 61 -6.80 29.52 -2.38
CA SER A 61 -7.78 30.52 -1.98
C SER A 61 -8.27 31.31 -3.19
N LEU A 62 -9.56 31.64 -3.20
CA LEU A 62 -10.19 32.48 -4.21
C LEU A 62 -10.53 33.83 -3.58
N LEU A 63 -10.00 34.91 -4.17
CA LEU A 63 -10.24 36.28 -3.76
C LEU A 63 -11.12 36.97 -4.80
N VAL A 64 -12.42 37.08 -4.56
CA VAL A 64 -13.33 37.86 -5.41
C VAL A 64 -13.43 39.26 -4.83
N GLU A 65 -13.26 40.28 -5.67
CA GLU A 65 -13.35 41.68 -5.25
C GLU A 65 -14.69 41.97 -4.55
N GLY A 66 -14.63 42.55 -3.34
CA GLY A 66 -15.81 42.85 -2.52
C GLY A 66 -16.31 41.70 -1.64
N PHE A 67 -15.72 40.50 -1.73
CA PHE A 67 -16.06 39.35 -0.90
C PHE A 67 -14.88 38.93 -0.01
N PRO A 68 -15.15 38.33 1.17
CA PRO A 68 -14.08 37.78 1.99
C PRO A 68 -13.34 36.65 1.24
N PRO A 69 -12.03 36.47 1.48
CA PRO A 69 -11.26 35.37 0.92
C PRO A 69 -11.91 34.01 1.18
N SER A 70 -12.09 33.21 0.14
CA SER A 70 -12.68 31.87 0.25
C SER A 70 -11.61 30.80 0.09
N HIS A 71 -11.51 29.87 1.04
CA HIS A 71 -10.61 28.73 0.93
C HIS A 71 -11.26 27.64 0.06
N ALA A 72 -10.63 27.34 -1.08
CA ALA A 72 -11.15 26.36 -2.04
C ALA A 72 -10.70 24.92 -1.72
N GLY A 73 -9.54 24.76 -1.07
CA GLY A 73 -9.02 23.46 -0.68
C GLY A 73 -7.51 23.36 -0.77
N ILE A 74 -6.99 22.13 -0.77
CA ILE A 74 -5.57 21.81 -0.88
C ILE A 74 -5.36 21.02 -2.17
N ILE A 75 -4.30 21.35 -2.91
CA ILE A 75 -3.86 20.59 -4.08
C ILE A 75 -2.46 20.05 -3.86
N THR A 76 -2.17 18.91 -4.49
CA THR A 76 -0.82 18.36 -4.59
C THR A 76 -0.44 18.25 -6.05
N VAL A 77 0.69 18.85 -6.42
CA VAL A 77 1.29 18.78 -7.75
C VAL A 77 2.50 17.86 -7.65
N TYR A 78 2.44 16.71 -8.32
CA TYR A 78 3.52 15.74 -8.40
C TYR A 78 4.43 16.03 -9.61
N GLU A 79 5.65 15.49 -9.62
CA GLU A 79 6.58 15.66 -10.74
C GLU A 79 6.05 15.10 -12.07
N ASP A 80 5.22 14.06 -12.01
CA ASP A 80 4.58 13.40 -13.14
C ASP A 80 3.14 13.86 -13.38
N SER A 81 2.68 14.89 -12.65
CA SER A 81 1.34 15.44 -12.85
C SER A 81 1.17 15.99 -14.25
N LYS A 82 0.06 15.59 -14.89
CA LYS A 82 -0.31 16.11 -16.21
C LYS A 82 -0.94 17.49 -16.07
N PRO A 83 -0.82 18.35 -17.11
CA PRO A 83 -1.60 19.59 -17.16
C PRO A 83 -3.09 19.34 -16.99
N GLY A 84 -3.79 20.25 -16.30
CA GLY A 84 -5.20 20.10 -15.97
C GLY A 84 -5.81 21.38 -15.43
N THR A 85 -7.10 21.33 -15.08
CA THR A 85 -7.82 22.44 -14.45
C THR A 85 -7.60 22.43 -12.94
N LEU A 86 -7.76 23.59 -12.29
CA LEU A 86 -7.73 23.71 -10.83
C LEU A 86 -8.70 22.74 -10.15
N ASN A 87 -9.88 22.50 -10.75
CA ASN A 87 -10.84 21.53 -10.23
C ASN A 87 -10.35 20.09 -10.34
N ASP A 88 -9.59 19.73 -11.38
CA ASP A 88 -8.99 18.40 -11.51
C ASP A 88 -8.01 18.14 -10.36
N PHE A 89 -7.22 19.15 -9.98
CA PHE A 89 -6.30 19.06 -8.85
C PHE A 89 -7.00 19.09 -7.48
N LEU A 90 -8.09 19.85 -7.34
CA LEU A 90 -8.89 19.91 -6.10
C LEU A 90 -9.73 18.64 -5.88
N GLY A 91 -10.10 17.95 -6.96
CA GLY A 91 -10.84 16.69 -6.92
C GLY A 91 -9.96 15.44 -6.95
N ALA A 92 -8.65 15.59 -7.17
CA ALA A 92 -7.72 14.48 -7.17
C ALA A 92 -7.62 13.86 -5.77
N MET A 93 -7.69 12.52 -5.69
CA MET A 93 -7.35 11.81 -4.46
C MET A 93 -5.92 12.16 -4.04
N THR A 94 -5.77 12.52 -2.77
CA THR A 94 -4.48 12.88 -2.18
C THR A 94 -3.83 11.67 -1.52
N GLU A 95 -2.53 11.76 -1.23
CA GLU A 95 -1.81 10.75 -0.44
C GLU A 95 -2.49 10.45 0.91
N ASP A 96 -3.13 11.46 1.51
CA ASP A 96 -3.83 11.31 2.78
C ASP A 96 -5.10 10.47 2.64
N ASP A 97 -5.71 10.43 1.45
CA ASP A 97 -6.88 9.58 1.15
C ASP A 97 -6.47 8.11 0.96
N VAL A 98 -5.27 7.86 0.42
CA VAL A 98 -4.76 6.50 0.12
C VAL A 98 -4.06 5.87 1.34
N ARG A 99 -3.47 6.68 2.23
CA ARG A 99 -2.75 6.21 3.42
C ARG A 99 -3.58 5.28 4.32
N PRO A 100 -4.87 5.55 4.62
CA PRO A 100 -5.72 4.63 5.37
C PRO A 100 -5.89 3.26 4.69
N GLU A 101 -6.06 3.23 3.36
CA GLU A 101 -6.23 1.97 2.63
C GLU A 101 -4.93 1.16 2.54
N ALA A 102 -3.81 1.83 2.28
CA ALA A 102 -2.49 1.19 2.24
C ALA A 102 -2.12 0.57 3.59
N LEU A 103 -2.38 1.29 4.70
CA LEU A 103 -2.16 0.78 6.04
C LEU A 103 -3.06 -0.43 6.32
N ARG A 104 -4.34 -0.38 5.94
CA ARG A 104 -5.25 -1.51 6.11
C ARG A 104 -4.85 -2.75 5.31
N ARG A 105 -4.35 -2.58 4.08
CA ARG A 105 -3.80 -3.70 3.28
C ARG A 105 -2.54 -4.29 3.93
N PHE A 106 -1.69 -3.44 4.49
CA PHE A 106 -0.50 -3.89 5.22
C PHE A 106 -0.88 -4.70 6.48
N GLU A 107 -1.85 -4.24 7.26
CA GLU A 107 -2.38 -4.97 8.43
C GLU A 107 -2.89 -6.37 8.04
N LEU A 108 -3.69 -6.46 6.97
CA LEU A 108 -4.18 -7.75 6.47
C LEU A 108 -3.05 -8.70 6.04
N MET A 109 -2.03 -8.16 5.38
CA MET A 109 -0.86 -8.94 4.97
C MET A 109 -0.08 -9.47 6.19
N VAL A 110 0.07 -8.66 7.25
CA VAL A 110 0.70 -9.09 8.51
C VAL A 110 -0.10 -10.21 9.18
N GLU A 111 -1.43 -10.10 9.23
CA GLU A 111 -2.30 -11.15 9.77
C GLU A 111 -2.20 -12.46 8.98
N GLU A 112 -2.10 -12.37 7.65
CA GLU A 112 -1.90 -13.53 6.78
C GLU A 112 -0.54 -14.20 7.03
N VAL A 113 0.54 -13.42 7.15
CA VAL A 113 1.87 -13.94 7.49
C VAL A 113 1.86 -14.63 8.85
N ALA A 114 1.19 -14.06 9.85
CA ALA A 114 1.07 -14.67 11.17
C ALA A 114 0.31 -16.02 11.13
N ARG A 115 -0.79 -16.09 10.38
CA ARG A 115 -1.54 -17.34 10.17
C ARG A 115 -0.70 -18.39 9.45
N ASN A 116 0.01 -18.01 8.39
CA ASN A 116 0.88 -18.92 7.64
C ASN A 116 2.03 -19.44 8.51
N ALA A 117 2.64 -18.58 9.32
CA ALA A 117 3.68 -19.00 10.26
C ALA A 117 3.15 -20.01 11.29
N SER A 118 1.94 -19.80 11.82
CA SER A 118 1.28 -20.75 12.72
C SER A 118 1.03 -22.11 12.05
N ALA A 119 0.51 -22.12 10.82
CA ALA A 119 0.29 -23.34 10.05
C ALA A 119 1.61 -24.09 9.76
N VAL A 120 2.68 -23.37 9.40
CA VAL A 120 4.01 -23.95 9.20
C VAL A 120 4.55 -24.57 10.49
N ALA A 121 4.37 -23.91 11.65
CA ALA A 121 4.78 -24.45 12.93
C ALA A 121 4.03 -25.75 13.27
N GLN A 122 2.72 -25.80 13.05
CA GLN A 122 1.90 -27.00 13.25
C GLN A 122 2.34 -28.14 12.32
N ASN A 123 2.52 -27.85 11.03
CA ASN A 123 2.98 -28.85 10.06
C ASN A 123 4.38 -29.38 10.39
N THR A 124 5.28 -28.51 10.86
CA THR A 124 6.61 -28.91 11.31
C THR A 124 6.54 -29.83 12.53
N ALA A 125 5.67 -29.52 13.49
CA ALA A 125 5.46 -30.37 14.67
C ALA A 125 4.89 -31.75 14.27
N ALA A 126 3.91 -31.77 13.37
CA ALA A 126 3.35 -33.02 12.83
C ALA A 126 4.40 -33.85 12.11
N ALA A 127 5.23 -33.24 11.25
CA ALA A 127 6.31 -33.92 10.55
C ALA A 127 7.36 -34.52 11.51
N LYS A 128 7.74 -33.79 12.57
CA LYS A 128 8.64 -34.31 13.62
C LYS A 128 8.04 -35.52 14.32
N LYS A 129 6.75 -35.49 14.63
CA LYS A 129 6.04 -36.63 15.21
C LYS A 129 6.08 -37.84 14.28
N SER A 130 5.70 -37.67 13.01
CA SER A 130 5.73 -38.74 12.01
C SER A 130 7.12 -39.34 11.82
N ALA A 131 8.17 -38.52 11.84
CA ALA A 131 9.55 -39.03 11.81
C ALA A 131 9.90 -39.86 13.05
N GLY A 132 9.44 -39.46 14.23
CA GLY A 132 9.58 -40.23 15.47
C GLY A 132 8.84 -41.57 15.43
N ASP A 133 7.60 -41.57 14.96
CA ASP A 133 6.77 -42.77 14.82
C ASP A 133 7.42 -43.76 13.84
N ALA A 134 7.91 -43.28 12.68
CA ALA A 134 8.64 -44.09 11.71
C ALA A 134 9.92 -44.70 12.30
N GLY A 135 10.64 -43.94 13.13
CA GLY A 135 11.83 -44.43 13.85
C GLY A 135 11.49 -45.54 14.86
N THR A 136 10.34 -45.45 15.53
CA THR A 136 9.83 -46.51 16.41
C THR A 136 9.48 -47.77 15.61
N SER A 137 8.71 -47.64 14.54
CA SER A 137 8.34 -48.78 13.69
C SER A 137 9.56 -49.48 13.09
N ALA A 138 10.61 -48.73 12.72
CA ALA A 138 11.86 -49.31 12.24
C ALA A 138 12.58 -50.16 13.31
N ARG A 139 12.56 -49.74 14.58
CA ARG A 139 13.13 -50.51 15.70
C ARG A 139 12.33 -51.77 15.98
N GLU A 140 11.00 -51.68 15.99
CA GLU A 140 10.11 -52.83 16.17
C GLU A 140 10.34 -53.87 15.06
N ALA A 141 10.44 -53.43 13.80
CA ALA A 141 10.76 -54.30 12.69
C ALA A 141 12.12 -55.00 12.84
N ALA A 142 13.15 -54.29 13.34
CA ALA A 142 14.47 -54.88 13.60
C ALA A 142 14.44 -55.94 14.72
N THR A 143 13.66 -55.71 15.78
CA THR A 143 13.44 -56.70 16.84
C THR A 143 12.75 -57.94 16.29
N HIS A 144 11.65 -57.79 15.55
CA HIS A 144 10.94 -58.91 14.94
C HIS A 144 11.81 -59.72 13.97
N ALA A 145 12.67 -59.06 13.19
CA ALA A 145 13.62 -59.74 12.32
C ALA A 145 14.64 -60.58 13.13
N THR A 146 15.09 -60.06 14.27
CA THR A 146 16.01 -60.77 15.18
C THR A 146 15.34 -62.00 15.81
N ASP A 147 14.11 -61.84 16.28
CA ASP A 147 13.32 -62.93 16.86
C ASP A 147 13.07 -64.03 15.83
N ALA A 148 12.66 -63.66 14.60
CA ALA A 148 12.45 -64.60 13.51
C ALA A 148 13.73 -65.38 13.16
N ALA A 149 14.89 -64.71 13.13
CA ALA A 149 16.17 -65.38 12.92
C ALA A 149 16.52 -66.34 14.07
N GLY A 150 16.21 -65.96 15.32
CA GLY A 150 16.36 -66.82 16.49
C GLY A 150 15.50 -68.08 16.40
N SER A 151 14.21 -67.93 16.08
CA SER A 151 13.28 -69.04 15.88
C SER A 151 13.73 -69.97 14.76
N ALA A 152 14.20 -69.43 13.62
CA ALA A 152 14.71 -70.22 12.51
C ALA A 152 15.92 -71.08 12.92
N ARG A 153 16.86 -70.53 13.70
CA ARG A 153 18.01 -71.28 14.24
C ARG A 153 17.57 -72.40 15.18
N ALA A 154 16.65 -72.11 16.11
CA ALA A 154 16.12 -73.10 17.04
C ALA A 154 15.47 -74.27 16.28
N ALA A 155 14.64 -73.98 15.29
CA ALA A 155 14.02 -74.98 14.43
C ALA A 155 15.07 -75.84 13.69
N SER A 156 16.14 -75.23 13.15
CA SER A 156 17.22 -75.96 12.50
C SER A 156 17.97 -76.91 13.45
N THR A 157 18.24 -76.48 14.69
CA THR A 157 18.88 -77.32 15.71
C THR A 157 18.00 -78.51 16.07
N SER A 158 16.69 -78.28 16.30
CA SER A 158 15.75 -79.35 16.60
C SER A 158 15.62 -80.35 15.45
N ALA A 159 15.61 -79.88 14.20
CA ALA A 159 15.59 -80.76 13.03
C ALA A 159 16.85 -81.63 12.93
N GLY A 160 18.03 -81.08 13.21
CA GLY A 160 19.28 -81.83 13.21
C GLY A 160 19.40 -82.87 14.33
N GLN A 161 18.75 -82.66 15.48
CA GLN A 161 18.70 -83.63 16.58
C GLN A 161 17.74 -84.80 16.32
N ALA A 162 16.79 -84.64 15.40
CA ALA A 162 15.80 -85.65 15.07
C ALA A 162 16.24 -86.62 13.95
N ALA A 163 17.39 -86.35 13.31
CA ALA A 163 17.99 -87.16 12.25
C ALA A 163 19.07 -88.11 12.81
#